data_AF-A0A961JT41-F1
#
_entry.id   AF-A0A961JT41-F1
#
_cell.length_a   1.000
_cell.length_b   1.000
_cell.length_c   1.000
_cell.angle_alpha   90.00
_cell.angle_beta   90.00
_cell.angle_gamma   90.00
#
_symmetry.space_group_name_H-M   'P 1'
#
loop_
_entity.id
_entity.type
_entity.pdbx_description
1 polymer ?
#
loop_
_entity_poly.entity_id
_entity_poly.type
_entity_poly.pdbx_seq_one_letter_code
_entity_poly.pdbx_strand_id
1 'polypeptide(L)'
;NVPEPRMVTINVWDKSLVQKVEKAIMESGLGINPQTNGTIIMLPIPELNEERRRELTKVAAHYAENARVAVRNVRHSGMDQVKKHKDGMSEDDQKFWHDAIQELTDKYVGEVDKSLANKQEEIMQV
;
A
#
# COMPACT_ATOMS: atom_id res chain seq x y z
N ASN A 1 4.70 -20.67 0.76
CA ASN A 1 5.11 -20.89 -0.64
C ASN A 1 3.92 -20.63 -1.54
N VAL A 2 4.12 -19.99 -2.69
CA VAL A 2 3.06 -19.74 -3.69
C VAL A 2 3.34 -20.65 -4.89
N PRO A 3 2.83 -21.90 -4.89
CA PRO A 3 3.06 -22.83 -5.99
C PRO A 3 2.30 -22.46 -7.26
N GLU A 4 1.17 -21.75 -7.15
CA GLU A 4 0.39 -21.27 -8.29
C GLU A 4 -0.14 -19.84 -8.01
N PRO A 5 -0.33 -18.98 -9.04
CA PRO A 5 -0.86 -17.62 -8.86
C PRO A 5 -2.22 -17.57 -8.15
N ARG A 6 -2.97 -18.68 -8.23
CA ARG A 6 -4.32 -18.85 -7.68
C ARG A 6 -4.35 -19.62 -6.36
N MET A 7 -3.20 -20.04 -5.85
CA MET A 7 -3.12 -20.89 -4.65
C MET A 7 -1.94 -20.52 -3.76
N VAL A 8 -2.24 -20.07 -2.54
CA VAL A 8 -1.23 -19.82 -1.52
C VAL A 8 -1.17 -21.00 -0.57
N THR A 9 0.03 -21.51 -0.33
CA THR A 9 0.26 -22.63 0.59
C THR A 9 1.02 -22.15 1.82
N ILE A 10 0.40 -22.32 2.98
CA ILE A 10 0.96 -21.99 4.29
C ILE A 10 1.30 -23.29 5.00
N ASN A 11 2.57 -23.45 5.37
CA ASN A 11 3.01 -24.57 6.19
C ASN A 11 3.04 -24.13 7.66
N VAL A 12 2.27 -24.82 8.51
CA VAL A 12 2.24 -24.60 9.95
C VAL A 12 3.16 -25.61 10.61
N TRP A 13 4.19 -25.12 11.31
CA TRP A 13 5.20 -25.94 11.96
C TRP A 13 4.66 -26.69 13.19
N ASP A 14 3.66 -26.12 13.86
CA ASP A 14 3.00 -26.70 15.03
C ASP A 14 1.57 -27.13 14.69
N LYS A 15 1.30 -28.43 14.79
CA LYS A 15 -0.02 -29.03 14.52
C LYS A 15 -1.13 -28.48 15.42
N SER A 16 -0.80 -28.08 16.65
CA SER A 16 -1.78 -27.53 17.59
C SER A 16 -2.28 -26.12 17.19
N LEU A 17 -1.53 -25.42 16.35
CA LEU A 17 -1.87 -24.07 15.89
C LEU A 17 -2.65 -24.06 14.58
N VAL A 18 -2.75 -25.18 13.87
CA VAL A 18 -3.41 -25.27 12.55
C VAL A 18 -4.85 -24.73 12.62
N GLN A 19 -5.64 -25.15 13.61
CA GLN A 19 -7.02 -24.68 13.77
C GLN A 19 -7.11 -23.18 14.12
N LYS A 20 -6.15 -22.65 14.89
CA LYS A 20 -6.12 -21.21 15.21
C LYS A 20 -5.80 -20.37 13.97
N VAL A 21 -4.85 -20.84 13.16
CA VAL A 21 -4.47 -20.18 11.92
C VAL A 21 -5.61 -20.24 10.90
N GLU A 22 -6.26 -21.40 10.74
CA GLU A 22 -7.44 -21.57 9.88
C GLU A 22 -8.56 -20.59 10.25
N LYS A 23 -8.90 -20.52 11.54
CA LYS A 23 -9.94 -19.62 12.04
C LYS A 23 -9.57 -18.15 11.84
N ALA A 24 -8.32 -17.77 12.10
CA ALA A 24 -7.85 -16.40 11.88
C ALA A 24 -7.93 -15.99 10.40
N ILE A 25 -7.67 -16.92 9.46
CA ILE A 25 -7.79 -16.63 8.04
C ILE A 25 -9.26 -16.44 7.64
N MET A 26 -10.18 -17.27 8.15
CA MET A 26 -11.62 -17.05 7.93
C MET A 26 -12.11 -15.71 8.49
N GLU A 27 -11.63 -15.32 9.68
CA GLU A 27 -12.00 -14.07 10.36
C GLU A 27 -11.35 -12.82 9.75
N SER A 28 -10.25 -12.95 9.00
CA SER A 28 -9.52 -11.84 8.38
C SER A 28 -10.29 -11.08 7.29
N GLY A 29 -11.51 -11.51 6.95
CA GLY A 29 -12.37 -10.84 5.98
C GLY A 29 -11.93 -10.99 4.52
N LEU A 30 -11.01 -11.91 4.24
CA LEU A 30 -10.55 -12.22 2.88
C LEU A 30 -11.61 -12.94 2.03
N GLY A 31 -12.64 -13.54 2.66
CA GLY A 31 -13.69 -14.27 1.95
C GLY A 31 -13.21 -15.56 1.29
N ILE A 32 -12.08 -16.10 1.76
CA ILE A 32 -11.45 -17.31 1.23
C ILE A 32 -11.70 -18.46 2.20
N ASN A 33 -12.08 -19.63 1.67
CA ASN A 33 -12.22 -20.84 2.45
C ASN A 33 -10.90 -21.64 2.43
N PRO A 34 -10.13 -21.65 3.54
CA PRO A 34 -8.93 -22.48 3.65
C PRO A 34 -9.26 -23.98 3.50
N GLN A 35 -8.37 -24.71 2.85
CA GLN A 35 -8.37 -26.17 2.74
C GLN A 35 -7.18 -26.70 3.55
N THR A 36 -7.44 -27.41 4.63
CA THR A 36 -6.41 -27.96 5.51
C THR A 36 -6.05 -29.39 5.10
N ASN A 37 -4.76 -29.67 4.93
CA ASN A 37 -4.21 -31.01 4.74
C ASN A 37 -3.06 -31.24 5.73
N GLY A 38 -3.42 -31.71 6.94
CA GLY A 38 -2.47 -31.94 8.03
C GLY A 38 -1.82 -30.64 8.52
N THR A 39 -0.54 -30.45 8.23
CA THR A 39 0.23 -29.23 8.57
C THR A 39 0.18 -28.15 7.49
N ILE A 40 -0.44 -28.44 6.36
CA ILE A 40 -0.48 -27.55 5.20
C ILE A 40 -1.86 -26.92 5.09
N ILE A 41 -1.93 -25.60 4.99
CA ILE A 41 -3.15 -24.84 4.73
C ILE A 41 -3.06 -24.30 3.30
N MET A 42 -4.01 -24.68 2.45
CA MET A 42 -4.12 -24.24 1.07
C MET A 42 -5.24 -23.20 0.96
N LEU A 43 -4.92 -22.03 0.41
CA LEU A 43 -5.85 -20.94 0.22
C LEU A 43 -6.12 -20.79 -1.29
N PRO A 44 -7.23 -21.34 -1.79
CA PRO A 44 -7.64 -21.08 -3.16
C PRO A 44 -8.13 -19.64 -3.25
N ILE A 45 -7.48 -18.82 -4.08
CA ILE A 45 -7.91 -17.43 -4.31
C ILE A 45 -9.03 -17.50 -5.36
N PRO A 46 -10.31 -17.27 -4.99
CA PRO A 46 -11.40 -17.24 -5.95
C PRO A 46 -11.18 -16.08 -6.93
N GLU A 47 -11.67 -16.24 -8.17
CA GLU A 47 -11.60 -15.14 -9.13
C GLU A 47 -12.37 -13.95 -8.58
N LEU A 48 -11.68 -12.81 -8.50
CA LEU A 48 -12.31 -11.56 -8.09
C LEU A 48 -13.39 -11.22 -9.11
N ASN A 49 -14.65 -11.20 -8.68
CA ASN A 49 -15.75 -10.68 -9.48
C ASN A 49 -15.49 -9.19 -9.80
N GLU A 50 -16.12 -8.69 -10.86
CA GLU A 50 -15.90 -7.30 -11.30
C GLU A 50 -16.26 -6.28 -10.21
N GLU A 51 -17.25 -6.60 -9.37
CA GLU A 51 -17.66 -5.79 -8.22
C GLU A 51 -16.55 -5.67 -7.16
N ARG A 52 -15.90 -6.78 -6.79
CA ARG A 52 -14.78 -6.78 -5.82
C ARG A 52 -13.54 -6.13 -6.40
N ARG A 53 -13.26 -6.26 -7.70
CA ARG A 53 -12.19 -5.49 -8.37
C ARG A 53 -12.46 -3.99 -8.28
N ARG A 54 -13.71 -3.55 -8.50
CA ARG A 54 -14.10 -2.13 -8.34
C ARG A 54 -13.96 -1.64 -6.90
N GLU A 55 -14.29 -2.46 -5.91
CA GLU A 55 -14.08 -2.12 -4.49
C GLU A 55 -12.59 -1.97 -4.17
N LEU A 56 -11.74 -2.88 -4.64
CA LEU A 56 -10.29 -2.80 -4.43
C LEU A 56 -9.68 -1.56 -5.09
N THR A 57 -10.17 -1.17 -6.27
CA THR A 57 -9.78 0.08 -6.94
C THR A 57 -10.15 1.31 -6.11
N LYS A 58 -11.33 1.33 -5.46
CA LYS A 58 -11.71 2.43 -4.55
C LYS A 58 -10.80 2.49 -3.32
N VAL A 59 -10.46 1.34 -2.74
CA VAL A 59 -9.53 1.27 -1.61
C VAL A 59 -8.15 1.78 -2.01
N ALA A 60 -7.62 1.35 -3.16
CA ALA A 60 -6.34 1.84 -3.68
C ALA A 60 -6.34 3.37 -3.89
N ALA A 61 -7.44 3.92 -4.45
CA ALA A 61 -7.59 5.36 -4.62
C ALA A 61 -7.62 6.12 -3.28
N HIS A 62 -8.26 5.55 -2.25
CA HIS A 62 -8.27 6.14 -0.91
C HIS A 62 -6.85 6.18 -0.30
N TYR A 63 -6.08 5.10 -0.44
CA TYR A 63 -4.68 5.07 0.01
C TYR A 63 -3.82 6.10 -0.72
N ALA A 64 -3.98 6.24 -2.04
CA ALA A 64 -3.26 7.25 -2.81
C ALA A 64 -3.60 8.68 -2.37
N GLU A 65 -4.88 8.98 -2.05
CA GLU A 65 -5.25 10.29 -1.54
C GLU A 65 -4.64 10.59 -0.18
N ASN A 66 -4.66 9.62 0.74
CA ASN A 66 -4.02 9.77 2.04
C ASN A 66 -2.50 10.01 1.91
N ALA A 67 -1.84 9.31 0.97
CA ALA A 67 -0.44 9.53 0.67
C ALA A 67 -0.17 10.94 0.13
N ARG A 68 -1.01 11.44 -0.80
CA ARG A 68 -0.91 12.81 -1.32
C ARG A 68 -1.09 13.86 -0.21
N VAL A 69 -2.06 13.66 0.69
CA VAL A 69 -2.25 14.54 1.85
C VAL A 69 -1.03 14.54 2.77
N ALA A 70 -0.45 13.37 3.06
CA ALA A 70 0.76 13.27 3.86
C ALA A 70 1.95 14.01 3.23
N VAL A 71 2.17 13.84 1.92
CA VAL A 71 3.23 14.56 1.18
C VAL A 71 3.03 16.08 1.26
N ARG A 72 1.80 16.57 1.11
CA ARG A 72 1.48 18.00 1.25
C ARG A 72 1.75 18.53 2.66
N ASN A 73 1.45 17.74 3.69
CA ASN A 73 1.71 18.11 5.09
C ASN A 73 3.21 18.18 5.39
N VAL A 74 4.00 17.24 4.85
CA VAL A 74 5.47 17.25 4.97
C VAL A 74 6.05 18.47 4.24
N ARG A 75 5.56 18.79 3.04
CA ARG A 75 5.95 20.01 2.31
C ARG A 75 5.69 21.26 3.15
N HIS A 76 4.49 21.39 3.73
CA HIS A 76 4.16 22.54 4.56
C HIS A 76 5.09 22.66 5.77
N SER A 77 5.35 21.53 6.45
CA SER A 77 6.27 21.48 7.59
C SER A 77 7.70 21.84 7.20
N GLY A 78 8.17 21.38 6.03
CA GLY A 78 9.49 21.73 5.48
C GLY A 78 9.59 23.21 5.12
N MET A 79 8.57 23.78 4.47
CA MET A 79 8.52 25.22 4.15
C MET A 79 8.50 26.08 5.41
N ASP A 80 7.81 25.66 6.46
CA ASP A 80 7.78 26.37 7.74
C ASP A 80 9.12 26.32 8.47
N GLN A 81 9.88 25.22 8.36
CA GLN A 81 11.25 25.15 8.89
C GLN A 81 12.19 26.12 8.18
N VAL A 82 12.14 26.17 6.84
CA VAL A 82 12.94 27.13 6.04
C VAL A 82 12.61 28.57 6.43
N LYS A 83 11.32 28.89 6.65
CA LYS A 83 10.90 30.21 7.13
C LYS A 83 11.38 30.53 8.54
N LYS A 84 11.43 29.54 9.45
CA LYS A 84 11.91 29.72 10.83
C LYS A 84 13.43 29.96 10.91
N HIS A 85 14.19 29.46 9.96
CA HIS A 85 15.66 29.61 9.93
C HIS A 85 16.11 30.83 9.11
N LYS A 86 15.17 31.75 8.80
CA LYS A 86 15.40 32.99 8.05
C LYS A 86 16.52 33.86 8.61
N ASP A 87 16.68 33.90 9.93
CA ASP A 87 17.67 34.77 10.58
C ASP A 87 19.13 34.26 10.43
N GLY A 88 19.32 33.03 9.94
CA GLY A 88 20.64 32.40 9.76
C GLY A 88 20.97 31.99 8.32
N MET A 89 20.10 32.28 7.34
CA MET A 89 20.26 31.85 5.95
C MET A 89 20.13 33.01 4.96
N SER A 90 20.98 33.01 3.92
CA SER A 90 20.90 33.95 2.80
C SER A 90 19.58 33.79 2.04
N GLU A 91 19.12 34.85 1.36
CA GLU A 91 17.93 34.80 0.48
C GLU A 91 18.10 33.75 -0.64
N ASP A 92 19.34 33.58 -1.12
CA ASP A 92 19.68 32.58 -2.13
C ASP A 92 19.51 31.14 -1.61
N ASP A 93 19.95 30.87 -0.38
CA ASP A 93 19.79 29.54 0.23
C ASP A 93 18.31 29.24 0.50
N GLN A 94 17.54 30.22 0.96
CA GLN A 94 16.09 30.04 1.17
C GLN A 94 15.38 29.66 -0.13
N LYS A 95 15.74 30.31 -1.25
CA LYS A 95 15.19 30.00 -2.55
C LYS A 95 15.59 28.59 -3.00
N PHE A 96 16.85 28.22 -2.83
CA PHE A 96 17.34 26.87 -3.14
C PHE A 96 16.58 25.79 -2.35
N TRP A 97 16.42 25.95 -1.05
CA TRP A 97 15.69 24.99 -0.22
C TRP A 97 14.20 24.94 -0.55
N HIS A 98 13.58 26.08 -0.90
CA HIS A 98 12.20 26.11 -1.37
C HIS A 98 12.03 25.32 -2.67
N ASP A 99 12.90 25.55 -3.65
CA ASP A 99 12.86 24.86 -4.94
C ASP A 99 13.12 23.35 -4.76
N ALA A 100 14.08 22.96 -3.92
CA ALA A 100 14.37 21.57 -3.62
C ALA A 100 13.20 20.84 -2.93
N ILE A 101 12.54 21.49 -1.96
CA ILE A 101 11.35 20.93 -1.29
C ILE A 101 10.20 20.76 -2.29
N GLN A 102 10.02 21.72 -3.20
CA GLN A 102 8.98 21.66 -4.21
C GLN A 102 9.25 20.54 -5.23
N GLU A 103 10.48 20.43 -5.73
CA GLU A 103 10.89 19.35 -6.65
C GLU A 103 10.70 17.96 -6.04
N LEU A 104 11.11 17.78 -4.77
CA LEU A 104 10.90 16.52 -4.05
C LEU A 104 9.40 16.22 -3.89
N THR A 105 8.59 17.22 -3.55
CA THR A 105 7.13 17.05 -3.43
C THR A 105 6.54 16.59 -4.76
N ASP A 106 6.87 17.27 -5.85
CA ASP A 106 6.32 16.97 -7.18
C ASP A 106 6.76 15.57 -7.65
N LYS A 107 8.00 15.18 -7.36
CA LYS A 107 8.51 13.83 -7.62
C LYS A 107 7.69 12.76 -6.89
N TYR A 108 7.49 12.90 -5.57
CA TYR A 108 6.77 11.90 -4.79
C TYR A 108 5.28 11.85 -5.11
N VAL A 109 4.65 12.99 -5.43
CA VAL A 109 3.27 13.01 -5.93
C VAL A 109 3.18 12.24 -7.25
N GLY A 110 4.12 12.45 -8.17
CA GLY A 110 4.20 11.71 -9.42
C GLY A 110 4.43 10.20 -9.25
N GLU A 111 5.24 9.80 -8.27
CA GLU A 111 5.43 8.38 -7.92
C GLU A 111 4.16 7.75 -7.34
N VAL A 112 3.41 8.46 -6.50
CA VAL A 112 2.12 8.00 -5.96
C VAL A 112 1.11 7.79 -7.10
N ASP A 113 1.02 8.73 -8.04
CA ASP A 113 0.10 8.63 -9.17
C ASP A 113 0.47 7.46 -10.10
N LYS A 114 1.76 7.26 -10.39
CA LYS A 114 2.25 6.09 -11.14
C LYS A 114 1.94 4.78 -10.43
N SER A 115 2.18 4.71 -9.12
CA SER A 115 1.89 3.50 -8.34
C SER A 115 0.39 3.19 -8.31
N LEU A 116 -0.46 4.22 -8.23
CA LEU A 116 -1.91 4.05 -8.30
C LEU A 116 -2.33 3.53 -9.67
N ALA A 117 -1.85 4.14 -10.76
CA ALA A 117 -2.16 3.71 -12.12
C ALA A 117 -1.74 2.27 -12.38
N ASN A 118 -0.51 1.89 -12.01
CA ASN A 118 -0.02 0.53 -12.14
C ASN A 118 -0.88 -0.46 -11.34
N LYS A 119 -1.29 -0.10 -10.12
CA LYS A 119 -2.11 -1.00 -9.29
C LYS A 119 -3.54 -1.11 -9.81
N GLN A 120 -4.09 -0.05 -10.36
CA GLN A 120 -5.41 -0.08 -11.01
C GLN A 120 -5.39 -0.95 -12.26
N GLU A 121 -4.34 -0.85 -13.07
CA GLU A 121 -4.15 -1.70 -14.25
C GLU A 121 -3.98 -3.16 -13.84
N GLU A 122 -3.17 -3.47 -12.82
CA GLU A 122 -3.01 -4.83 -12.30
C GLU A 122 -4.31 -5.42 -11.72
N ILE A 123 -5.14 -4.60 -11.07
CA ILE A 123 -6.45 -5.02 -10.54
C ILE A 123 -7.44 -5.30 -11.69
N MET A 124 -7.31 -4.61 -12.82
CA MET A 124 -8.24 -4.71 -13.95
C MET A 124 -7.78 -5.69 -15.03
N GLN A 125 -6.47 -5.89 -15.21
CA GLN A 125 -5.92 -6.91 -16.08
C GLN A 125 -6.11 -8.31 -15.46
N VAL A 126 -6.30 -9.29 -16.33
CA VAL A 126 -6.39 -10.72 -16.04
C VAL A 126 -5.26 -11.40 -16.76
#